data_AF-A0AAV5WM40-F1
#
_entry.id   AF-A0AAV5WM40-F1
#
_cell.length_a   1.000
_cell.length_b   1.000
_cell.length_c   1.000
_cell.angle_alpha   90.00
_cell.angle_beta   90.00
_cell.angle_gamma   90.00
#
_symmetry.space_group_name_H-M   'P 1'
#
loop_
_entity.id
_entity.type
_entity.pdbx_description
1 polymer ?
#
loop_
_entity_poly.entity_id
_entity_poly.type
_entity_poly.pdbx_seq_one_letter_code
_entity_poly.pdbx_strand_id
1 'polypeptide(L)'
;SERSLDKMRIFLLTLILCLTLVEAAEWKCGATKWDSTAFITAVALNCPARSIRLNRCCVDHDACYTRRIGRSPCDNEFERCAKMAVEGAPMCMLAVKVAVKAVRIFGEKSYRSEW
;
A
#
# COMPACT_ATOMS: atom_id res chain seq x y z
N SER A 1 -15.50 28.21 35.02
CA SER A 1 -14.21 28.93 34.99
C SER A 1 -13.73 29.04 33.56
N GLU A 2 -13.39 30.24 33.08
CA GLU A 2 -12.89 30.52 31.72
C GLU A 2 -11.70 29.62 31.35
N ARG A 3 -10.85 29.29 32.33
CA ARG A 3 -9.72 28.36 32.19
C ARG A 3 -10.12 26.95 31.73
N SER A 4 -11.35 26.52 31.98
CA SER A 4 -11.88 25.23 31.52
C SER A 4 -12.34 25.28 30.06
N LEU A 5 -12.85 26.43 29.61
CA LEU A 5 -13.24 26.65 28.22
C LEU A 5 -12.01 26.73 27.31
N ASP A 6 -10.93 27.36 27.77
CA ASP A 6 -9.69 27.45 26.99
C ASP A 6 -9.02 26.08 26.81
N LYS A 7 -8.99 25.25 27.86
CA LYS A 7 -8.49 23.87 27.75
C LYS A 7 -9.32 23.03 26.77
N MET A 8 -10.64 23.19 26.79
CA MET A 8 -11.54 22.50 25.88
C MET A 8 -11.35 22.98 24.43
N ARG A 9 -11.16 24.28 24.21
CA ARG A 9 -10.85 24.86 22.89
C ARG A 9 -9.52 24.37 22.36
N ILE A 10 -8.47 24.38 23.18
CA ILE A 10 -7.15 23.86 22.80
C ILE A 10 -7.26 22.39 22.44
N PHE A 11 -7.96 21.59 23.26
CA PHE A 11 -8.18 20.17 23.00
C PHE A 11 -8.90 19.93 21.66
N LEU A 12 -9.97 20.69 21.39
CA LEU A 12 -10.71 20.61 20.13
C LEU A 12 -9.85 21.03 18.94
N LEU A 13 -9.09 22.11 19.05
CA LEU A 13 -8.16 22.57 18.00
C LEU A 13 -7.07 21.53 17.73
N THR A 14 -6.51 20.90 18.77
CA THR A 14 -5.53 19.82 18.59
C THR A 14 -6.15 18.57 17.97
N LEU A 15 -7.39 18.23 18.30
CA LEU A 15 -8.10 17.09 17.71
C LEU A 15 -8.39 17.33 16.23
N ILE A 16 -8.88 18.52 15.87
CA ILE A 16 -9.13 18.93 14.48
C ILE A 16 -7.83 18.91 13.68
N LEU A 17 -6.73 19.45 14.24
CA LEU A 17 -5.42 19.42 13.58
C LEU A 17 -4.93 17.99 13.37
N CYS A 18 -5.04 17.11 14.37
CA CYS A 18 -4.71 15.69 14.22
C CYS A 18 -5.54 15.01 13.13
N LEU A 19 -6.84 15.28 13.05
CA LEU A 19 -7.71 14.71 12.03
C LEU A 19 -7.34 15.20 10.62
N THR A 20 -6.91 16.46 10.47
CA THR A 20 -6.43 16.98 9.17
C THR A 20 -5.06 16.44 8.76
N LEU A 21 -4.25 15.96 9.70
CA LEU A 21 -2.93 15.38 9.43
C LEU A 21 -2.98 13.89 9.07
N VAL A 22 -4.12 13.23 9.25
CA VAL A 22 -4.33 11.85 8.79
C VAL A 22 -4.68 11.88 7.30
N GLU A 23 -3.68 12.00 6.45
CA GLU A 23 -3.82 11.56 5.06
C GLU A 23 -3.91 10.03 5.06
N ALA A 24 -5.04 9.48 4.62
CA ALA A 24 -5.13 8.07 4.32
C ALA A 24 -4.13 7.77 3.20
N ALA A 25 -3.16 6.90 3.45
CA ALA A 25 -2.16 6.53 2.43
C ALA A 25 -2.89 6.03 1.17
N GLU A 26 -2.68 6.73 0.05
CA GLU A 26 -3.28 6.36 -1.23
C GLU A 26 -2.84 4.93 -1.60
N TRP A 27 -3.79 4.12 -2.07
CA TRP A 27 -3.49 2.76 -2.50
C TRP A 27 -2.76 2.76 -3.84
N LYS A 28 -1.56 2.18 -3.87
CA LYS A 28 -0.64 2.15 -5.02
C LYS A 28 -0.53 0.80 -5.70
N CYS A 29 -0.93 -0.28 -5.05
CA CYS A 29 -0.87 -1.60 -5.69
C CYS A 29 -1.82 -1.68 -6.90
N GLY A 30 -1.30 -2.06 -8.06
CA GLY A 30 -2.05 -2.34 -9.28
C GLY A 30 -1.62 -1.47 -10.46
N ALA A 31 -1.52 -2.05 -11.65
CA ALA A 31 -1.05 -1.33 -12.85
C ALA A 31 -2.16 -0.47 -13.50
N THR A 32 -3.42 -0.85 -13.31
CA THR A 32 -4.59 -0.11 -13.81
C THR A 32 -5.58 0.16 -12.68
N LYS A 33 -6.53 1.07 -12.88
CA LYS A 33 -7.62 1.30 -11.91
C LYS A 33 -8.40 0.02 -11.59
N TRP A 34 -8.60 -0.84 -12.59
CA TRP A 34 -9.31 -2.11 -12.43
C TRP A 34 -8.52 -3.09 -11.57
N ASP A 35 -7.24 -3.30 -11.89
CA ASP A 35 -6.38 -4.22 -11.12
C ASP A 35 -6.17 -3.72 -9.69
N SER A 36 -6.01 -2.41 -9.53
CA SER A 36 -5.91 -1.73 -8.25
C SER A 36 -7.16 -1.94 -7.39
N THR A 37 -8.34 -1.77 -7.97
CA THR A 37 -9.63 -1.98 -7.29
C THR A 37 -9.85 -3.45 -6.93
N ALA A 38 -9.54 -4.39 -7.83
CA ALA A 38 -9.67 -5.82 -7.54
C ALA A 38 -8.74 -6.24 -6.41
N PHE A 39 -7.49 -5.75 -6.42
CA PHE A 39 -6.48 -6.11 -5.43
C PHE A 39 -6.77 -5.48 -4.07
N ILE A 40 -7.14 -4.19 -3.99
CA ILE A 40 -7.54 -3.58 -2.72
C ILE A 40 -8.80 -4.26 -2.17
N THR A 41 -9.76 -4.64 -3.01
CA THR A 41 -10.97 -5.35 -2.56
C THR A 41 -10.61 -6.72 -1.96
N ALA A 42 -9.78 -7.50 -2.64
CA ALA A 42 -9.33 -8.80 -2.14
C ALA A 42 -8.57 -8.66 -0.80
N VAL A 43 -7.70 -7.65 -0.68
CA VAL A 43 -6.93 -7.40 0.54
C VAL A 43 -7.81 -6.83 1.66
N ALA A 44 -8.70 -5.90 1.38
CA ALA A 44 -9.57 -5.28 2.38
C ALA A 44 -10.56 -6.30 2.98
N LEU A 45 -11.10 -7.21 2.17
CA LEU A 45 -12.07 -8.21 2.63
C LEU A 45 -11.41 -9.35 3.42
N ASN A 46 -10.22 -9.79 3.01
CA ASN A 46 -9.61 -10.99 3.60
C ASN A 46 -8.50 -10.64 4.62
N CYS A 47 -7.95 -9.43 4.53
CA CYS A 47 -6.65 -9.06 5.12
C CYS A 47 -6.55 -7.58 5.55
N PRO A 48 -7.58 -6.96 6.16
CA PRO A 48 -7.62 -5.51 6.36
C PRO A 48 -6.43 -4.98 7.18
N ALA A 49 -5.99 -5.73 8.20
CA ALA A 49 -4.83 -5.37 9.04
C ALA A 49 -3.47 -5.45 8.32
N ARG A 50 -3.44 -5.96 7.07
CA ARG A 50 -2.22 -6.11 6.26
C ARG A 50 -2.15 -5.10 5.12
N SER A 51 -3.24 -4.40 4.81
CA SER A 51 -3.36 -3.46 3.68
C SER A 51 -2.25 -2.41 3.67
N ILE A 52 -2.00 -1.72 4.79
CA ILE A 52 -0.98 -0.67 4.89
C ILE A 52 0.42 -1.20 4.58
N ARG A 53 0.79 -2.35 5.17
CA ARG A 53 2.10 -2.97 4.94
C ARG A 53 2.27 -3.45 3.50
N LEU A 54 1.22 -4.05 2.93
CA LEU A 54 1.24 -4.51 1.56
C LEU A 54 1.31 -3.34 0.56
N ASN A 55 0.59 -2.26 0.83
CA ASN A 55 0.61 -1.04 0.02
C ASN A 55 2.01 -0.42 -0.02
N ARG A 56 2.72 -0.42 1.12
CA ARG A 56 4.10 0.05 1.18
C ARG A 56 5.03 -0.75 0.26
N CYS A 57 4.84 -2.06 0.15
CA CYS A 57 5.62 -2.88 -0.80
C CYS A 57 5.41 -2.46 -2.26
N CYS A 58 4.19 -2.03 -2.61
CA CYS A 58 3.89 -1.53 -3.96
C CYS A 58 4.52 -0.16 -4.21
N VAL A 59 4.48 0.75 -3.22
CA VAL A 59 5.20 2.04 -3.28
C VAL A 59 6.69 1.82 -3.54
N ASP A 60 7.32 0.89 -2.83
CA ASP A 60 8.74 0.60 -2.99
C ASP A 60 9.04 -0.07 -4.35
N HIS A 61 8.13 -0.91 -4.86
CA HIS A 61 8.24 -1.54 -6.18
C HIS A 61 8.13 -0.52 -7.32
N ASP A 62 7.14 0.36 -7.28
CA ASP A 62 6.98 1.45 -8.25
C ASP A 62 8.22 2.36 -8.25
N ALA A 63 8.71 2.73 -7.06
CA ALA A 63 9.94 3.52 -6.95
C ALA A 63 11.18 2.79 -7.52
N CYS A 64 11.26 1.47 -7.36
CA CYS A 64 12.32 0.66 -7.97
C CYS A 64 12.23 0.66 -9.50
N TYR A 65 11.00 0.55 -10.04
CA TYR A 65 10.72 0.66 -11.47
C TYR A 65 11.12 2.04 -12.01
N THR A 66 10.73 3.13 -11.33
CA THR A 66 11.14 4.50 -11.70
C THR A 66 12.65 4.66 -11.76
N ARG A 67 13.39 4.06 -10.81
CA ARG A 67 14.87 4.13 -10.76
C ARG A 67 15.57 3.22 -11.78
N ARG A 68 14.85 2.38 -12.51
CA ARG A 68 15.38 1.47 -13.54
C ARG A 68 16.51 0.56 -13.03
N ILE A 69 16.43 0.11 -11.78
CA ILE A 69 17.43 -0.80 -11.17
C ILE A 69 17.50 -2.15 -11.90
N GLY A 70 16.40 -2.57 -12.52
CA GLY A 70 16.24 -3.85 -13.20
C GLY A 70 14.92 -4.50 -12.80
N ARG A 71 14.16 -4.99 -13.78
CA ARG A 71 12.84 -5.58 -13.52
C ARG A 71 12.91 -6.74 -12.54
N SER A 72 13.78 -7.72 -12.79
CA SER A 72 13.89 -8.91 -11.93
C SER A 72 14.32 -8.59 -10.50
N PRO A 73 15.33 -7.74 -10.23
CA PRO A 73 15.63 -7.27 -8.89
C PRO A 73 14.43 -6.61 -8.18
N CYS A 74 13.71 -5.71 -8.86
CA CYS A 74 12.53 -5.05 -8.30
C CYS A 74 11.42 -6.06 -7.97
N ASP A 75 11.11 -6.98 -8.88
CA ASP A 75 10.07 -7.99 -8.69
C ASP A 75 10.38 -8.96 -7.55
N ASN A 76 11.66 -9.32 -7.39
CA ASN A 76 12.12 -10.19 -6.31
C ASN A 76 12.01 -9.51 -4.94
N GLU A 77 12.35 -8.22 -4.87
CA GLU A 77 12.22 -7.44 -3.64
C GLU A 77 10.75 -7.19 -3.28
N PHE A 78 9.92 -6.90 -4.28
CA PHE A 78 8.46 -6.83 -4.11
C PHE A 78 7.89 -8.14 -3.56
N GLU A 79 8.27 -9.29 -4.14
CA GLU A 79 7.81 -10.60 -3.65
C GLU A 79 8.22 -10.82 -2.18
N ARG A 80 9.46 -10.50 -1.82
CA ARG A 80 9.96 -10.63 -0.44
C ARG A 80 9.16 -9.75 0.51
N CYS A 81 9.00 -8.47 0.19
CA CYS A 81 8.24 -7.52 0.99
C CYS A 81 6.78 -7.97 1.17
N ALA A 82 6.09 -8.30 0.07
CA ALA A 82 4.68 -8.64 0.08
C ALA A 82 4.40 -9.91 0.89
N LYS A 83 5.26 -10.94 0.80
CA LYS A 83 5.15 -12.16 1.60
C LYS A 83 5.30 -11.90 3.09
N MET A 84 6.28 -11.08 3.50
CA MET A 84 6.45 -10.69 4.90
C MET A 84 5.27 -9.87 5.41
N ALA A 85 4.72 -8.96 4.58
CA ALA A 85 3.58 -8.13 4.95
C ALA A 85 2.34 -8.95 5.35
N VAL A 86 2.19 -10.13 4.76
CA VAL A 86 1.05 -11.04 4.96
C VAL A 86 1.40 -12.32 5.74
N GLU A 87 2.55 -12.36 6.39
CA GLU A 87 2.97 -13.52 7.19
C GLU A 87 1.92 -13.87 8.27
N GLY A 88 1.66 -15.18 8.40
CA GLY A 88 0.62 -15.71 9.28
C GLY A 88 -0.82 -15.54 8.78
N ALA A 89 -1.03 -15.08 7.54
CA ALA A 89 -2.36 -14.90 6.96
C ALA A 89 -2.50 -15.66 5.60
N PRO A 90 -2.96 -16.93 5.61
CA PRO A 90 -2.94 -17.81 4.43
C PRO A 90 -3.73 -17.30 3.22
N MET A 91 -4.92 -16.72 3.44
CA MET A 91 -5.73 -16.17 2.34
C MET A 91 -5.04 -14.98 1.67
N CYS A 92 -4.36 -14.16 2.46
CA CYS A 92 -3.56 -13.03 1.99
C CYS A 92 -2.34 -13.49 1.21
N MET A 93 -1.68 -14.54 1.69
CA MET A 93 -0.55 -15.17 1.02
C MET A 93 -0.94 -15.68 -0.38
N LEU A 94 -2.15 -16.21 -0.56
CA LEU A 94 -2.65 -16.62 -1.87
C LEU A 94 -2.80 -15.42 -2.82
N ALA A 95 -3.45 -14.34 -2.36
CA ALA A 95 -3.59 -13.12 -3.15
C ALA A 95 -2.23 -12.51 -3.54
N VAL A 96 -1.28 -12.48 -2.61
CA VAL A 96 0.09 -12.02 -2.86
C VAL A 96 0.80 -12.90 -3.89
N LYS A 97 0.69 -14.23 -3.82
CA LYS A 97 1.28 -15.13 -4.81
C LYS A 97 0.74 -14.90 -6.22
N VAL A 98 -0.57 -14.63 -6.34
CA VAL A 98 -1.20 -14.27 -7.63
C VAL A 98 -0.65 -12.94 -8.13
N ALA A 99 -0.57 -11.92 -7.29
CA ALA A 99 -0.03 -10.61 -7.64
C ALA A 99 1.44 -10.68 -8.09
N VAL A 100 2.29 -11.42 -7.37
CA VAL A 100 3.70 -11.65 -7.73
C VAL A 100 3.81 -12.30 -9.11
N LYS A 101 2.98 -13.30 -9.40
CA LYS A 101 2.94 -13.94 -10.71
C LYS A 101 2.50 -12.96 -11.80
N ALA A 102 1.49 -12.12 -11.52
CA ALA A 102 1.01 -11.10 -12.45
C ALA A 102 2.10 -10.06 -12.77
N VAL A 103 2.82 -9.56 -11.76
CA VAL A 103 3.94 -8.61 -11.95
C VAL A 103 5.03 -9.21 -12.84
N ARG A 104 5.40 -10.48 -12.63
CA ARG A 104 6.42 -11.14 -13.46
C ARG A 104 6.00 -11.36 -14.91
N ILE A 105 4.72 -11.67 -15.15
CA ILE A 105 4.20 -11.93 -16.49
C ILE A 105 3.93 -10.62 -17.24
N PHE A 106 3.28 -9.65 -16.60
CA PHE A 106 2.74 -8.45 -17.25
C PHE A 106 3.50 -7.16 -16.94
N GLY A 107 4.33 -7.15 -15.90
CA GLY A 107 5.00 -5.94 -15.41
C GLY A 107 6.11 -5.43 -16.32
N GLU A 108 6.44 -6.10 -17.42
CA GLU A 108 7.45 -5.61 -18.37
C GLU A 108 7.02 -4.29 -19.03
N LYS A 109 5.71 -4.14 -19.32
CA LYS A 109 5.18 -2.89 -19.84
C LYS A 109 5.37 -1.77 -18.81
N SER A 110 4.87 -1.96 -17.59
CA SER A 110 4.99 -1.00 -16.48
C SER A 110 6.43 -0.70 -16.08
N TYR A 111 7.35 -1.65 -16.23
CA TYR A 111 8.77 -1.41 -15.99
C TYR A 111 9.39 -0.51 -17.06
N ARG A 112 8.92 -0.62 -18.31
CA ARG A 112 9.44 0.14 -19.45
C ARG A 112 8.83 1.54 -19.54
N SER A 113 7.56 1.69 -19.21
CA SER A 113 6.89 2.97 -19.10
C SER A 113 7.26 3.67 -17.78
N GLU A 114 7.10 4.99 -17.73
CA GLU A 114 7.02 5.68 -16.43
C GLU A 114 5.62 5.53 -15.81
N TRP A 115 4.64 5.05 -16.61
CA TRP A 115 3.27 4.60 -16.28
C TRP A 115 2.76 3.64 -17.37
#